data_AF-A0AAN8R0J4-F1
#
_entry.id   AF-A0AAN8R0J4-F1
#
_cell.length_a   1.000
_cell.length_b   1.000
_cell.length_c   1.000
_cell.angle_alpha   90.00
_cell.angle_beta   90.00
_cell.angle_gamma   90.00
#
_symmetry.space_group_name_H-M   'P 1'
#
loop_
_entity.id
_entity.type
_entity.pdbx_description
1 polymer ?
#
loop_
_entity_poly.entity_id
_entity_poly.type
_entity_poly.pdbx_seq_one_letter_code
_entity_poly.pdbx_strand_id
1 'polypeptide(L)'
;MQIIYMRSMWVKPLLVLGSILFLSFISVILRNGMDKKTDERPTEAKTIDIVRRFSDLESNINKVYDLFKNLEQKQDAIQKMLVDESERFKDQKVVAAPANSQPEQREQDEQKPKPQQEAPKTSQLFLNSPLFQGWGENLSEEDQEAAQALFEKYGYNVFLSDRLPLNRELPDTRESKCLQKKYPKDLPSIAVVLIYLDEALSIIKRAIRSIIDRTPEHLLREIILVDDHSSNDDLKGDLDVYVKSIKEQNPGLRMVRVRHVESLGLTQARISGWRAATADVVAILDAHIEVHKEWAEPLLTRIKADRTVVVSPVFDRVNYYDLEVVHYVPAAHAFDWALWCMYESFRPEWYHLNDTSLPGKSPSIMGIMVVDRIFLGEIGALDGGMKVYGGENVELGVRVWLCGGSIEVVPCSKIAHIERNHKPYAPDLSISMKRNALRAAAIWMDEYKHNVNLAWNIPIKDHGIDIGDVSERRELREKLKCKPFKWYLDNVYPQLDTWDNILAYGGMKNLDANICIDQGIYPGHTPIAFDCFNYGPQHTYYHSNGELYIGGLKSHKYNDNRCLADSGEDTVPDLYDCNEAVQKGMGIHWDFTQGKELKNRQTKRCLEIQKQKLVVEKCTGQKWEIQNIIKPF
;
A
#
# COMPACT_ATOMS: atom_id res chain seq x y z
N MET A 1 19.59 -13.06 -12.72
CA MET A 1 19.53 -13.20 -14.20
C MET A 1 19.81 -14.63 -14.72
N GLN A 2 20.01 -15.66 -13.87
CA GLN A 2 20.12 -17.08 -14.31
C GLN A 2 18.90 -17.98 -13.96
N ILE A 3 17.96 -17.49 -13.14
CA ILE A 3 16.81 -18.27 -12.63
C ILE A 3 15.64 -18.32 -13.63
N ILE A 4 15.61 -17.44 -14.63
CA ILE A 4 14.55 -17.41 -15.66
C ILE A 4 14.77 -18.50 -16.72
N TYR A 5 16.01 -18.93 -16.95
CA TYR A 5 16.33 -19.91 -18.00
C TYR A 5 16.20 -21.38 -17.56
N MET A 6 16.28 -21.70 -16.25
CA MET A 6 16.23 -23.10 -15.78
C MET A 6 14.82 -23.62 -15.46
N ARG A 7 13.81 -22.76 -15.28
CA ARG A 7 12.43 -23.19 -15.00
C ARG A 7 11.65 -23.66 -16.24
N SER A 8 12.13 -23.42 -17.46
CA SER A 8 11.44 -23.88 -18.69
C SER A 8 11.74 -25.35 -19.05
N MET A 9 12.68 -26.02 -18.36
CA MET A 9 13.11 -27.39 -18.70
C MET A 9 12.26 -28.51 -18.09
N TRP A 10 11.51 -28.26 -17.00
CA TRP A 10 10.77 -29.30 -16.26
C TRP A 10 9.23 -29.20 -16.36
N VAL A 11 8.70 -28.05 -16.77
CA VAL A 11 7.24 -27.83 -16.92
C VAL A 11 6.66 -28.56 -18.14
N LYS A 12 7.45 -28.69 -19.22
CA LYS A 12 7.04 -29.37 -20.46
C LYS A 12 6.80 -30.89 -20.27
N PRO A 13 7.67 -31.67 -19.61
CA PRO A 13 7.40 -33.10 -19.40
C PRO A 13 6.20 -33.42 -18.49
N LEU A 14 5.88 -32.57 -17.50
CA LEU A 14 4.73 -32.73 -16.61
C LEU A 14 3.36 -32.50 -17.31
N LEU A 15 3.29 -31.50 -18.19
CA LEU A 15 2.11 -31.24 -19.02
C LEU A 15 1.85 -32.37 -20.03
N VAL A 16 2.91 -32.96 -20.57
CA VAL A 16 2.81 -34.12 -21.48
C VAL A 16 2.28 -35.36 -20.75
N LEU A 17 2.71 -35.62 -19.50
CA LEU A 17 2.18 -36.69 -18.65
C LEU A 17 0.70 -36.50 -18.31
N GLY A 18 0.26 -35.27 -18.00
CA GLY A 18 -1.15 -34.95 -17.77
C GLY A 18 -2.03 -35.14 -19.03
N SER A 19 -1.49 -34.82 -20.20
CA SER A 19 -2.16 -35.00 -21.49
C SER A 19 -2.37 -36.48 -21.85
N ILE A 20 -1.38 -37.33 -21.54
CA ILE A 20 -1.45 -38.78 -21.77
C ILE A 20 -2.48 -39.44 -20.83
N LEU A 21 -2.59 -38.98 -19.58
CA LEU A 21 -3.62 -39.42 -18.63
C LEU A 21 -5.04 -39.00 -19.06
N PHE A 22 -5.19 -37.84 -19.69
CA PHE A 22 -6.47 -37.38 -20.22
C PHE A 22 -6.92 -38.17 -21.47
N LEU A 23 -5.97 -38.49 -22.35
CA LEU A 23 -6.21 -39.32 -23.54
C LEU A 23 -6.54 -40.79 -23.19
N SER A 24 -5.92 -41.34 -22.14
CA SER A 24 -6.27 -42.68 -21.64
C SER A 24 -7.65 -42.71 -20.99
N PHE A 25 -8.07 -41.64 -20.31
CA PHE A 25 -9.41 -41.47 -19.76
C PHE A 25 -10.50 -41.41 -20.86
N ILE A 26 -10.24 -40.68 -21.95
CA ILE A 26 -11.12 -40.63 -23.14
C ILE A 26 -11.20 -42.00 -23.84
N SER A 27 -10.09 -42.73 -23.91
CA SER A 27 -10.04 -44.09 -24.48
C SER A 27 -10.88 -45.10 -23.68
N VAL A 28 -10.90 -44.98 -22.35
CA VAL A 28 -11.76 -45.80 -21.46
C VAL A 28 -13.25 -45.47 -21.65
N ILE A 29 -13.61 -44.20 -21.85
CA ILE A 29 -14.98 -43.77 -22.15
C ILE A 29 -15.44 -44.30 -23.53
N LEU A 30 -14.56 -44.24 -24.53
CA LEU A 30 -14.85 -44.74 -25.88
C LEU A 30 -14.95 -46.28 -25.94
N ARG A 31 -14.15 -47.01 -25.14
CA ARG A 31 -14.25 -48.48 -25.05
C ARG A 31 -15.50 -48.95 -24.31
N ASN A 32 -15.92 -48.28 -23.24
CA ASN A 32 -17.12 -48.64 -22.49
C ASN A 32 -18.44 -48.30 -23.21
N GLY A 33 -18.40 -47.47 -24.27
CA GLY A 33 -19.56 -47.12 -25.08
C GLY A 33 -19.84 -48.07 -26.26
N MET A 34 -18.98 -49.05 -26.53
CA MET A 34 -19.08 -49.95 -27.69
C MET A 34 -19.70 -51.33 -27.40
N ASP A 35 -20.39 -51.52 -26.27
CA ASP A 35 -21.20 -52.71 -26.01
C ASP A 35 -22.65 -52.32 -25.65
N LYS A 36 -23.44 -51.96 -26.68
CA LYS A 36 -24.86 -52.30 -26.82
C LYS A 36 -25.43 -51.79 -28.14
N LYS A 37 -26.00 -52.72 -28.91
CA LYS A 37 -26.76 -52.52 -30.16
C LYS A 37 -28.01 -51.66 -29.96
N THR A 38 -28.46 -51.13 -31.11
CA THR A 38 -29.74 -50.45 -31.46
C THR A 38 -29.79 -48.95 -31.19
N ASP A 39 -30.36 -48.08 -32.03
CA ASP A 39 -30.71 -48.06 -33.46
C ASP A 39 -31.08 -46.59 -33.73
N GLU A 40 -30.24 -45.82 -34.44
CA GLU A 40 -30.55 -44.57 -35.19
C GLU A 40 -29.24 -43.86 -35.63
N ARG A 41 -29.06 -43.62 -36.93
CA ARG A 41 -27.85 -43.01 -37.53
C ARG A 41 -27.98 -41.48 -37.60
N PRO A 42 -27.06 -40.67 -37.03
CA PRO A 42 -27.09 -39.21 -37.16
C PRO A 42 -26.57 -38.76 -38.54
N THR A 43 -27.22 -37.77 -39.14
CA THR A 43 -26.93 -37.23 -40.47
C THR A 43 -25.64 -36.39 -40.53
N GLU A 44 -24.95 -36.47 -41.69
CA GLU A 44 -23.63 -35.90 -42.01
C GLU A 44 -23.46 -34.40 -41.69
N ALA A 45 -24.54 -33.61 -41.74
CA ALA A 45 -24.52 -32.19 -41.39
C ALA A 45 -24.27 -31.92 -39.90
N LYS A 46 -24.71 -32.82 -38.99
CA LYS A 46 -24.50 -32.66 -37.54
C LYS A 46 -23.07 -32.97 -37.11
N THR A 47 -22.40 -33.89 -37.80
CA THR A 47 -21.03 -34.29 -37.49
C THR A 47 -20.01 -33.22 -37.88
N ILE A 48 -20.24 -32.51 -38.99
CA ILE A 48 -19.35 -31.43 -39.46
C ILE A 48 -19.47 -30.15 -38.60
N ASP A 49 -20.69 -29.84 -38.13
CA ASP A 49 -20.95 -28.68 -37.25
C ASP A 49 -20.33 -28.87 -35.84
N ILE A 50 -20.30 -30.11 -35.33
CA ILE A 50 -19.66 -30.42 -34.04
C ILE A 50 -18.13 -30.28 -34.13
N VAL A 51 -17.51 -30.80 -35.19
CA VAL A 51 -16.04 -30.75 -35.36
C VAL A 51 -15.51 -29.32 -35.52
N ARG A 52 -16.26 -28.46 -36.21
CA ARG A 52 -15.89 -27.04 -36.36
C ARG A 52 -16.05 -26.27 -35.04
N ARG A 53 -17.11 -26.54 -34.27
CA ARG A 53 -17.33 -25.92 -32.95
C ARG A 53 -16.28 -26.30 -31.92
N PHE A 54 -15.72 -27.51 -31.96
CA PHE A 54 -14.63 -27.91 -31.07
C PHE A 54 -13.29 -27.25 -31.44
N SER A 55 -12.97 -27.17 -32.73
CA SER A 55 -11.78 -26.46 -33.22
C SER A 55 -11.78 -24.97 -32.86
N ASP A 56 -12.93 -24.30 -32.98
CA ASP A 56 -13.05 -22.88 -32.65
C ASP A 56 -13.06 -22.62 -31.14
N LEU A 57 -13.56 -23.57 -30.33
CA LEU A 57 -13.59 -23.44 -28.88
C LEU A 57 -12.19 -23.62 -28.26
N GLU A 58 -11.39 -24.56 -28.78
CA GLU A 58 -10.04 -24.85 -28.26
C GLU A 58 -9.01 -23.76 -28.62
N SER A 59 -9.18 -23.12 -29.80
CA SER A 59 -8.36 -21.98 -30.22
C SER A 59 -8.71 -20.68 -29.46
N ASN A 60 -9.98 -20.45 -29.13
CA ASN A 60 -10.42 -19.29 -28.36
C ASN A 60 -10.08 -19.38 -26.87
N ILE A 61 -10.10 -20.58 -26.27
CA ILE A 61 -9.73 -20.76 -24.86
C ILE A 61 -8.23 -20.56 -24.64
N ASN A 62 -7.38 -21.06 -25.54
CA ASN A 62 -5.93 -20.87 -25.44
C ASN A 62 -5.52 -19.40 -25.63
N LYS A 63 -6.21 -18.62 -26.47
CA LYS A 63 -5.95 -17.17 -26.62
C LYS A 63 -6.45 -16.33 -25.44
N VAL A 64 -7.58 -16.69 -24.84
CA VAL A 64 -8.12 -16.00 -23.67
C VAL A 64 -7.23 -16.26 -22.44
N TYR A 65 -6.74 -17.49 -22.26
CA TYR A 65 -5.86 -17.83 -21.14
C TYR A 65 -4.47 -17.13 -21.23
N ASP A 66 -3.91 -17.02 -22.44
CA ASP A 66 -2.66 -16.28 -22.67
C ASP A 66 -2.83 -14.75 -22.55
N LEU A 67 -4.04 -14.20 -22.73
CA LEU A 67 -4.36 -12.76 -22.54
C LEU A 67 -4.50 -12.40 -21.05
N PHE A 68 -5.14 -13.27 -20.26
CA PHE A 68 -5.34 -13.04 -18.83
C PHE A 68 -4.02 -13.16 -18.03
N LYS A 69 -3.17 -14.12 -18.38
CA LYS A 69 -1.89 -14.35 -17.68
C LYS A 69 -0.83 -13.27 -17.95
N ASN A 70 -0.91 -12.56 -19.08
CA ASN A 70 -0.01 -11.46 -19.41
C ASN A 70 -0.49 -10.09 -18.88
N LEU A 71 -1.80 -9.89 -18.65
CA LEU A 71 -2.36 -8.72 -17.96
C LEU A 71 -1.97 -8.70 -16.47
N GLU A 72 -2.05 -9.85 -15.78
CA GLU A 72 -1.60 -9.96 -14.38
C GLU A 72 -0.08 -9.71 -14.24
N GLN A 73 0.75 -10.24 -15.16
CA GLN A 73 2.20 -10.04 -15.14
C GLN A 73 2.67 -8.58 -15.39
N LYS A 74 1.85 -7.73 -16.04
CA LYS A 74 2.14 -6.28 -16.18
C LYS A 74 1.63 -5.46 -14.99
N GLN A 75 0.60 -5.93 -14.32
CA GLN A 75 -0.01 -5.26 -13.17
C GLN A 75 0.90 -5.37 -11.93
N ASP A 76 1.49 -6.54 -11.69
CA ASP A 76 2.45 -6.75 -10.59
C ASP A 76 3.81 -6.09 -10.83
N ALA A 77 4.23 -5.92 -12.08
CA ALA A 77 5.51 -5.29 -12.42
C ALA A 77 5.53 -3.76 -12.13
N ILE A 78 4.39 -3.08 -12.24
CA ILE A 78 4.24 -1.66 -11.87
C ILE A 78 4.03 -1.49 -10.37
N GLN A 79 3.32 -2.43 -9.74
CA GLN A 79 3.21 -2.50 -8.29
C GLN A 79 4.60 -2.57 -7.61
N LYS A 80 5.55 -3.32 -8.20
CA LYS A 80 6.91 -3.52 -7.67
C LYS A 80 7.87 -2.35 -7.92
N MET A 81 7.71 -1.58 -8.99
CA MET A 81 8.57 -0.41 -9.26
C MET A 81 8.16 0.82 -8.44
N LEU A 82 6.89 0.95 -8.06
CA LEU A 82 6.41 1.99 -7.14
C LEU A 82 6.87 1.75 -5.68
N VAL A 83 7.12 0.50 -5.29
CA VAL A 83 7.78 0.17 -4.01
C VAL A 83 9.28 0.53 -4.04
N ASP A 84 9.96 0.30 -5.17
CA ASP A 84 11.39 0.61 -5.40
C ASP A 84 11.74 2.12 -5.37
N GLU A 85 10.74 3.00 -5.51
CA GLU A 85 10.87 4.46 -5.36
C GLU A 85 10.47 4.94 -3.96
N SER A 86 9.56 4.22 -3.31
CA SER A 86 9.14 4.42 -1.92
C SER A 86 10.28 4.18 -0.91
N GLU A 87 11.25 3.30 -1.20
CA GLU A 87 12.42 3.07 -0.32
C GLU A 87 13.59 4.04 -0.57
N ARG A 88 13.81 4.46 -1.83
CA ARG A 88 14.99 5.28 -2.19
C ARG A 88 14.96 6.72 -1.67
N PHE A 89 13.78 7.31 -1.42
CA PHE A 89 13.65 8.64 -0.81
C PHE A 89 13.64 8.64 0.72
N LYS A 90 13.47 7.47 1.38
CA LYS A 90 13.73 7.36 2.82
C LYS A 90 15.24 7.42 3.13
N ASP A 91 16.07 6.90 2.22
CA ASP A 91 17.55 6.82 2.32
C ASP A 91 18.32 8.15 2.26
N GLN A 92 17.72 9.30 1.90
CA GLN A 92 18.53 10.53 1.71
C GLN A 92 18.43 11.63 2.78
N LYS A 93 17.39 11.71 3.62
CA LYS A 93 17.19 12.91 4.47
C LYS A 93 16.57 12.68 5.86
N VAL A 94 16.83 11.56 6.54
CA VAL A 94 16.86 11.56 8.02
C VAL A 94 18.23 12.10 8.48
N VAL A 95 18.40 13.40 8.21
CA VAL A 95 19.47 14.35 8.54
C VAL A 95 20.68 13.82 9.34
N ALA A 96 21.81 13.61 8.65
CA ALA A 96 23.12 13.46 9.28
C ALA A 96 23.68 14.82 9.75
N ALA A 97 24.19 14.88 10.99
CA ALA A 97 25.19 15.85 11.45
C ALA A 97 26.29 15.13 12.25
N PRO A 98 27.58 15.50 12.11
CA PRO A 98 28.69 14.61 12.47
C PRO A 98 29.19 14.82 13.90
N ALA A 99 29.58 13.73 14.57
CA ALA A 99 30.43 13.77 15.76
C ALA A 99 31.70 12.94 15.51
N ASN A 100 32.84 13.61 15.57
CA ASN A 100 34.19 13.08 15.43
C ASN A 100 34.59 12.15 16.59
N SER A 101 35.11 10.97 16.28
CA SER A 101 36.19 10.33 17.04
C SER A 101 36.81 9.17 16.24
N GLN A 102 38.09 9.30 15.90
CA GLN A 102 38.92 8.23 15.34
C GLN A 102 39.25 7.18 16.42
N PRO A 103 39.38 5.89 16.07
CA PRO A 103 40.14 4.95 16.86
C PRO A 103 41.47 4.57 16.20
N GLU A 104 42.52 4.64 17.00
CA GLU A 104 43.88 4.15 16.74
C GLU A 104 43.89 2.63 16.49
N GLN A 105 44.70 2.20 15.52
CA GLN A 105 45.04 0.79 15.29
C GLN A 105 46.00 0.28 16.37
N ARG A 106 45.65 -0.82 17.04
CA ARG A 106 46.60 -1.70 17.73
C ARG A 106 46.43 -3.12 17.20
N GLU A 107 47.51 -3.61 16.61
CA GLU A 107 47.74 -5.02 16.29
C GLU A 107 47.78 -5.84 17.59
N GLN A 108 47.10 -6.99 17.62
CA GLN A 108 47.40 -8.06 18.56
C GLN A 108 47.13 -9.44 17.94
N ASP A 109 48.07 -10.33 18.23
CA ASP A 109 48.38 -11.60 17.59
C ASP A 109 47.28 -12.68 17.61
N GLU A 110 47.27 -13.47 16.54
CA GLU A 110 46.48 -14.68 16.37
C GLU A 110 46.89 -15.80 17.34
N GLN A 111 45.95 -16.30 18.15
CA GLN A 111 45.99 -17.65 18.71
C GLN A 111 44.77 -18.45 18.21
N LYS A 112 45.06 -19.50 17.43
CA LYS A 112 44.09 -20.45 16.88
C LYS A 112 43.32 -21.21 17.99
N PRO A 113 41.98 -21.25 17.94
CA PRO A 113 41.20 -22.27 18.62
C PRO A 113 41.14 -23.57 17.80
N LYS A 114 41.08 -24.70 18.50
CA LYS A 114 40.92 -26.07 17.99
C LYS A 114 39.55 -26.28 17.31
N PRO A 115 39.41 -27.29 16.43
CA PRO A 115 38.19 -27.50 15.64
C PRO A 115 37.03 -27.97 16.54
N GLN A 116 35.97 -27.17 16.61
CA GLN A 116 34.65 -27.66 17.02
C GLN A 116 33.93 -28.21 15.79
N GLN A 117 33.28 -29.36 15.97
CA GLN A 117 32.57 -30.13 14.95
C GLN A 117 31.59 -29.27 14.15
N GLU A 118 31.74 -29.27 12.82
CA GLU A 118 30.75 -28.70 11.91
C GLU A 118 29.43 -29.47 12.05
N ALA A 119 28.38 -28.76 12.46
CA ALA A 119 27.01 -29.24 12.31
C ALA A 119 26.72 -29.42 10.80
N PRO A 120 25.88 -30.40 10.41
CA PRO A 120 25.54 -30.60 9.00
C PRO A 120 24.88 -29.32 8.47
N LYS A 121 25.43 -28.74 7.39
CA LYS A 121 24.76 -27.67 6.64
C LYS A 121 23.45 -28.22 6.08
N THR A 122 22.33 -27.87 6.70
CA THR A 122 20.98 -28.14 6.20
C THR A 122 20.81 -27.46 4.84
N SER A 123 20.31 -28.19 3.85
CA SER A 123 19.95 -27.64 2.53
C SER A 123 18.88 -26.56 2.68
N GLN A 124 19.10 -25.38 2.10
CA GLN A 124 18.09 -24.34 2.05
C GLN A 124 17.14 -24.62 0.86
N LEU A 125 15.89 -25.00 1.12
CA LEU A 125 14.92 -25.41 0.10
C LEU A 125 14.37 -24.20 -0.69
N PHE A 126 14.21 -23.05 -0.03
CA PHE A 126 13.53 -21.88 -0.58
C PHE A 126 14.47 -20.67 -0.76
N LEU A 127 15.52 -20.79 -1.58
CA LEU A 127 16.53 -19.73 -1.78
C LEU A 127 15.99 -18.35 -2.20
N ASN A 128 14.81 -18.30 -2.83
CA ASN A 128 14.22 -17.04 -3.34
C ASN A 128 13.10 -16.49 -2.46
N SER A 129 12.74 -17.17 -1.37
CA SER A 129 11.68 -16.68 -0.50
C SER A 129 12.19 -15.49 0.32
N PRO A 130 11.44 -14.36 0.39
CA PRO A 130 11.79 -13.23 1.25
C PRO A 130 11.87 -13.59 2.73
N LEU A 131 11.22 -14.67 3.17
CA LEU A 131 11.24 -15.11 4.57
C LEU A 131 12.63 -15.53 5.04
N PHE A 132 13.38 -16.24 4.19
CA PHE A 132 14.67 -16.82 4.57
C PHE A 132 15.86 -15.90 4.23
N GLN A 133 15.60 -14.63 3.91
CA GLN A 133 16.63 -13.60 3.74
C GLN A 133 17.05 -13.10 5.13
N GLY A 134 18.04 -13.77 5.74
CA GLY A 134 18.58 -13.39 7.06
C GLY A 134 17.96 -14.12 8.26
N TRP A 135 17.10 -15.11 8.03
CA TRP A 135 16.55 -15.98 9.07
C TRP A 135 16.44 -17.43 8.59
N GLY A 136 16.55 -18.41 9.50
CA GLY A 136 16.24 -19.82 9.23
C GLY A 136 17.40 -20.71 8.76
N GLU A 137 18.66 -20.29 8.91
CA GLU A 137 19.85 -21.05 8.44
C GLU A 137 19.95 -22.48 9.02
N ASN A 138 19.45 -22.69 10.24
CA ASN A 138 19.56 -23.96 10.97
C ASN A 138 18.25 -24.77 11.01
N LEU A 139 17.26 -24.44 10.17
CA LEU A 139 16.00 -25.15 10.13
C LEU A 139 16.11 -26.45 9.33
N SER A 140 15.46 -27.49 9.84
CA SER A 140 15.26 -28.73 9.08
C SER A 140 14.45 -28.45 7.81
N GLU A 141 14.54 -29.35 6.82
CA GLU A 141 13.75 -29.23 5.59
C GLU A 141 12.23 -29.17 5.88
N GLU A 142 11.75 -29.98 6.83
CA GLU A 142 10.35 -29.98 7.29
C GLU A 142 9.96 -28.64 7.93
N ASP A 143 10.83 -28.07 8.78
CA ASP A 143 10.58 -26.77 9.40
C ASP A 143 10.57 -25.63 8.38
N GLN A 144 11.43 -25.71 7.35
CA GLN A 144 11.43 -24.73 6.25
C GLN A 144 10.13 -24.78 5.47
N GLU A 145 9.61 -25.97 5.15
CA GLU A 145 8.31 -26.13 4.48
C GLU A 145 7.16 -25.58 5.33
N ALA A 146 7.13 -25.91 6.62
CA ALA A 146 6.13 -25.40 7.56
C ALA A 146 6.19 -23.88 7.69
N ALA A 147 7.39 -23.30 7.82
CA ALA A 147 7.58 -21.85 7.91
C ALA A 147 7.16 -21.14 6.62
N GLN A 148 7.51 -21.69 5.46
CA GLN A 148 7.12 -21.13 4.16
C GLN A 148 5.60 -21.14 3.98
N ALA A 149 4.92 -22.25 4.29
CA ALA A 149 3.47 -22.37 4.15
C ALA A 149 2.73 -21.36 5.05
N LEU A 150 3.21 -21.16 6.28
CA LEU A 150 2.68 -20.15 7.19
C LEU A 150 2.97 -18.72 6.70
N PHE A 151 4.16 -18.47 6.16
CA PHE A 151 4.51 -17.16 5.59
C PHE A 151 3.65 -16.80 4.38
N GLU A 152 3.35 -17.73 3.49
CA GLU A 152 2.42 -17.51 2.36
C GLU A 152 0.99 -17.28 2.85
N LYS A 153 0.59 -17.91 3.95
CA LYS A 153 -0.75 -17.74 4.53
C LYS A 153 -0.94 -16.38 5.20
N TYR A 154 0.08 -15.84 5.89
CA TYR A 154 -0.08 -14.66 6.75
C TYR A 154 0.73 -13.43 6.31
N GLY A 155 1.76 -13.60 5.48
CA GLY A 155 2.65 -12.52 5.04
C GLY A 155 3.77 -12.16 6.02
N TYR A 156 3.97 -12.96 7.07
CA TYR A 156 5.04 -12.82 8.06
C TYR A 156 5.30 -14.16 8.79
N ASN A 157 6.37 -14.23 9.59
CA ASN A 157 6.90 -15.46 10.19
C ASN A 157 6.09 -15.95 11.41
N VAL A 158 4.94 -16.57 11.15
CA VAL A 158 4.11 -17.20 12.20
C VAL A 158 4.83 -18.38 12.85
N PHE A 159 5.62 -19.13 12.09
CA PHE A 159 6.39 -20.26 12.62
C PHE A 159 7.29 -19.84 13.80
N LEU A 160 7.96 -18.69 13.68
CA LEU A 160 8.72 -18.11 14.76
C LEU A 160 7.80 -17.54 15.86
N SER A 161 6.76 -16.80 15.50
CA SER A 161 5.82 -16.23 16.47
C SER A 161 5.25 -17.29 17.41
N ASP A 162 4.86 -18.46 16.90
CA ASP A 162 4.28 -19.55 17.69
C ASP A 162 5.26 -20.08 18.76
N ARG A 163 6.56 -19.85 18.57
CA ARG A 163 7.64 -20.27 19.48
C ARG A 163 8.12 -19.14 20.41
N LEU A 164 7.64 -17.91 20.22
CA LEU A 164 8.01 -16.75 21.05
C LEU A 164 7.05 -16.55 22.23
N PRO A 165 7.55 -16.27 23.45
CA PRO A 165 6.70 -15.99 24.62
C PRO A 165 5.73 -14.83 24.38
N LEU A 166 4.43 -15.02 24.69
CA LEU A 166 3.40 -13.99 24.48
C LEU A 166 3.67 -12.66 25.20
N ASN A 167 4.51 -12.68 26.24
CA ASN A 167 4.94 -11.54 27.03
C ASN A 167 6.43 -11.21 26.82
N ARG A 168 6.97 -11.45 25.62
CA ARG A 168 8.38 -11.10 25.30
C ARG A 168 8.67 -9.63 25.61
N GLU A 169 9.87 -9.35 26.08
CA GLU A 169 10.34 -7.98 26.31
C GLU A 169 10.61 -7.28 24.97
N LEU A 170 10.35 -5.97 24.92
CA LEU A 170 10.68 -5.12 23.79
C LEU A 170 11.84 -4.18 24.18
N PRO A 171 12.75 -3.86 23.25
CA PRO A 171 13.71 -2.79 23.49
C PRO A 171 12.98 -1.46 23.73
N ASP A 172 13.47 -0.66 24.69
CA ASP A 172 12.93 0.69 24.91
C ASP A 172 13.54 1.66 23.90
N THR A 173 12.76 1.99 22.88
CA THR A 173 13.13 2.84 21.75
C THR A 173 12.74 4.30 21.94
N ARG A 174 12.21 4.67 23.11
CA ARG A 174 11.81 6.04 23.43
C ARG A 174 13.03 6.93 23.59
N GLU A 175 12.90 8.18 23.17
CA GLU A 175 13.98 9.16 23.34
C GLU A 175 14.19 9.54 24.81
N SER A 176 15.41 9.97 25.15
CA SER A 176 15.81 10.26 26.53
C SER A 176 14.92 11.27 27.25
N LYS A 177 14.43 12.30 26.53
CA LYS A 177 13.48 13.28 27.07
C LYS A 177 12.12 12.66 27.42
N CYS A 178 11.66 11.68 26.63
CA CYS A 178 10.41 10.96 26.93
C CYS A 178 10.51 10.13 28.21
N LEU A 179 11.68 9.53 28.47
CA LEU A 179 11.94 8.76 29.70
C LEU A 179 11.91 9.62 30.97
N GLN A 180 12.09 10.93 30.85
CA GLN A 180 12.07 11.88 31.97
C GLN A 180 10.69 12.50 32.21
N LYS A 181 9.75 12.32 31.28
CA LYS A 181 8.40 12.88 31.40
C LYS A 181 7.62 12.18 32.50
N LYS A 182 6.78 12.95 33.19
CA LYS A 182 5.82 12.45 34.16
C LYS A 182 4.43 12.82 33.69
N TYR A 183 3.52 11.86 33.74
CA TYR A 183 2.14 12.05 33.33
C TYR A 183 1.23 12.18 34.56
N PRO A 184 0.10 12.91 34.45
CA PRO A 184 -0.91 12.96 35.49
C PRO A 184 -1.42 11.55 35.81
N LYS A 185 -1.85 11.31 37.06
CA LYS A 185 -2.46 10.03 37.44
C LYS A 185 -3.96 9.96 37.11
N ASP A 186 -4.61 11.11 37.03
CA ASP A 186 -6.04 11.25 36.79
C ASP A 186 -6.34 11.32 35.27
N LEU A 187 -5.90 10.31 34.53
CA LEU A 187 -6.12 10.25 33.08
C LEU A 187 -7.47 9.59 32.73
N PRO A 188 -8.06 9.93 31.57
CA PRO A 188 -9.29 9.30 31.10
C PRO A 188 -9.09 7.79 30.89
N SER A 189 -10.16 7.02 31.07
CA SER A 189 -10.13 5.59 30.82
C SER A 189 -10.05 5.27 29.32
N ILE A 190 -9.40 4.16 28.96
CA ILE A 190 -9.18 3.75 27.58
C ILE A 190 -9.83 2.39 27.26
N ALA A 191 -10.50 2.32 26.12
CA ALA A 191 -10.95 1.11 25.47
C ALA A 191 -10.01 0.79 24.30
N VAL A 192 -9.42 -0.40 24.28
CA VAL A 192 -8.57 -0.84 23.17
C VAL A 192 -9.35 -1.76 22.24
N VAL A 193 -9.56 -1.34 21.01
CA VAL A 193 -10.24 -2.10 19.95
C VAL A 193 -9.17 -2.76 19.08
N LEU A 194 -9.18 -4.09 19.02
CA LEU A 194 -8.36 -4.89 18.11
C LEU A 194 -9.26 -5.47 17.01
N ILE A 195 -8.97 -5.11 15.76
CA ILE A 195 -9.71 -5.59 14.60
C ILE A 195 -8.88 -6.67 13.91
N TYR A 196 -9.51 -7.77 13.55
CA TYR A 196 -8.83 -8.87 12.90
C TYR A 196 -9.71 -9.57 11.86
N LEU A 197 -9.04 -10.08 10.83
CA LEU A 197 -9.55 -10.95 9.80
C LEU A 197 -8.45 -11.96 9.49
N ASP A 198 -8.68 -13.23 9.83
CA ASP A 198 -7.73 -14.33 9.62
C ASP A 198 -6.31 -14.04 10.13
N GLU A 199 -6.22 -13.38 11.30
CA GLU A 199 -4.96 -13.12 11.99
C GLU A 199 -4.36 -14.39 12.61
N ALA A 200 -3.03 -14.46 12.73
CA ALA A 200 -2.39 -15.58 13.40
C ALA A 200 -2.71 -15.58 14.91
N LEU A 201 -3.05 -16.76 15.46
CA LEU A 201 -3.46 -16.89 16.85
C LEU A 201 -2.38 -16.42 17.85
N SER A 202 -1.11 -16.75 17.61
CA SER A 202 0.00 -16.31 18.48
C SER A 202 0.17 -14.79 18.48
N ILE A 203 -0.10 -14.14 17.36
CA ILE A 203 0.02 -12.69 17.19
C ILE A 203 -1.07 -11.94 17.94
N ILE A 204 -2.35 -12.29 17.73
CA ILE A 204 -3.45 -11.63 18.45
C ILE A 204 -3.37 -11.87 19.96
N LYS A 205 -2.93 -13.06 20.40
CA LYS A 205 -2.67 -13.35 21.82
C LYS A 205 -1.57 -12.45 22.38
N ARG A 206 -0.49 -12.24 21.63
CA ARG A 206 0.63 -11.36 22.01
C ARG A 206 0.19 -9.90 22.10
N ALA A 207 -0.63 -9.43 21.16
CA ALA A 207 -1.21 -8.08 21.22
C ALA A 207 -2.05 -7.87 22.49
N ILE A 208 -2.98 -8.79 22.79
CA ILE A 208 -3.80 -8.75 24.01
C ILE A 208 -2.91 -8.71 25.25
N ARG A 209 -1.92 -9.62 25.32
CA ARG A 209 -1.02 -9.72 26.49
C ARG A 209 -0.19 -8.45 26.67
N SER A 210 0.36 -7.93 25.58
CA SER A 210 1.16 -6.70 25.55
C SER A 210 0.37 -5.50 26.08
N ILE A 211 -0.89 -5.34 25.66
CA ILE A 211 -1.78 -4.26 26.13
C ILE A 211 -2.01 -4.38 27.64
N ILE A 212 -2.33 -5.58 28.14
CA ILE A 212 -2.61 -5.81 29.56
C ILE A 212 -1.37 -5.55 30.41
N ASP A 213 -0.21 -6.06 29.99
CA ASP A 213 1.03 -5.99 30.77
C ASP A 213 1.60 -4.57 30.86
N ARG A 214 1.30 -3.71 29.88
CA ARG A 214 1.94 -2.39 29.72
C ARG A 214 0.97 -1.22 29.79
N THR A 215 -0.28 -1.46 30.20
CA THR A 215 -1.27 -0.41 30.46
C THR A 215 -1.69 -0.46 31.92
N PRO A 216 -1.63 0.65 32.68
CA PRO A 216 -2.07 0.68 34.07
C PRO A 216 -3.54 0.23 34.22
N GLU A 217 -3.82 -0.62 35.22
CA GLU A 217 -5.15 -1.22 35.45
C GLU A 217 -6.27 -0.18 35.59
N HIS A 218 -6.00 0.94 36.25
CA HIS A 218 -6.98 2.03 36.42
C HIS A 218 -7.31 2.79 35.13
N LEU A 219 -6.48 2.67 34.08
CA LEU A 219 -6.71 3.28 32.77
C LEU A 219 -7.40 2.30 31.82
N LEU A 220 -6.96 1.04 31.79
CA LEU A 220 -7.46 0.03 30.87
C LEU A 220 -8.85 -0.47 31.28
N ARG A 221 -9.90 0.15 30.74
CA ARG A 221 -11.29 -0.20 31.04
C ARG A 221 -11.70 -1.50 30.36
N GLU A 222 -11.30 -1.64 29.10
CA GLU A 222 -11.76 -2.72 28.25
C GLU A 222 -10.87 -3.01 27.05
N ILE A 223 -10.89 -4.27 26.60
CA ILE A 223 -10.37 -4.70 25.30
C ILE A 223 -11.52 -5.29 24.50
N ILE A 224 -11.70 -4.79 23.28
CA ILE A 224 -12.78 -5.14 22.36
C ILE A 224 -12.15 -5.83 21.15
N LEU A 225 -12.44 -7.11 20.97
CA LEU A 225 -11.97 -7.87 19.81
C LEU A 225 -13.06 -7.91 18.75
N VAL A 226 -12.80 -7.32 17.59
CA VAL A 226 -13.73 -7.25 16.46
C VAL A 226 -13.28 -8.22 15.37
N ASP A 227 -14.07 -9.27 15.18
CA ASP A 227 -13.91 -10.28 14.13
C ASP A 227 -14.66 -9.84 12.88
N ASP A 228 -13.94 -9.48 11.82
CA ASP A 228 -14.55 -9.14 10.53
C ASP A 228 -14.81 -10.38 9.65
N HIS A 229 -15.35 -11.44 10.27
CA HIS A 229 -15.71 -12.70 9.63
C HIS A 229 -14.51 -13.60 9.24
N SER A 230 -13.65 -13.88 10.22
CA SER A 230 -12.52 -14.80 10.05
C SER A 230 -12.97 -16.23 9.71
N SER A 231 -12.28 -16.83 8.74
CA SER A 231 -12.44 -18.21 8.31
C SER A 231 -11.70 -19.20 9.23
N ASN A 232 -10.54 -18.82 9.78
CA ASN A 232 -9.73 -19.68 10.63
C ASN A 232 -10.48 -20.14 11.91
N ASP A 233 -10.46 -21.44 12.20
CA ASP A 233 -11.20 -22.02 13.33
C ASP A 233 -10.57 -21.72 14.71
N ASP A 234 -9.26 -21.51 14.75
CA ASP A 234 -8.50 -21.19 15.96
C ASP A 234 -8.83 -19.80 16.54
N LEU A 235 -9.27 -18.86 15.69
CA LEU A 235 -9.80 -17.55 16.08
C LEU A 235 -11.21 -17.61 16.70
N LYS A 236 -11.86 -18.76 16.61
CA LYS A 236 -13.15 -19.07 17.24
C LYS A 236 -12.88 -19.72 18.59
N GLY A 237 -12.70 -21.04 18.63
CA GLY A 237 -12.63 -21.83 19.86
C GLY A 237 -11.42 -21.50 20.73
N ASP A 238 -10.21 -21.57 20.17
CA ASP A 238 -8.97 -21.44 20.96
C ASP A 238 -8.76 -20.01 21.46
N LEU A 239 -9.12 -19.01 20.65
CA LEU A 239 -9.12 -17.61 21.10
C LEU A 239 -10.17 -17.38 22.19
N ASP A 240 -11.36 -18.01 22.12
CA ASP A 240 -12.38 -17.89 23.18
C ASP A 240 -11.90 -18.46 24.51
N VAL A 241 -11.20 -19.60 24.48
CA VAL A 241 -10.56 -20.19 25.67
C VAL A 241 -9.53 -19.23 26.26
N TYR A 242 -8.68 -18.64 25.43
CA TYR A 242 -7.68 -17.68 25.90
C TYR A 242 -8.31 -16.39 26.46
N VAL A 243 -9.32 -15.83 25.79
CA VAL A 243 -10.03 -14.65 26.30
C VAL A 243 -10.70 -14.94 27.63
N LYS A 244 -11.25 -16.15 27.82
CA LYS A 244 -11.82 -16.57 29.10
C LYS A 244 -10.76 -16.61 30.20
N SER A 245 -9.57 -17.17 29.94
CA SER A 245 -8.49 -17.20 30.95
C SER A 245 -7.99 -15.79 31.29
N ILE A 246 -7.92 -14.88 30.32
CA ILE A 246 -7.59 -13.47 30.58
C ILE A 246 -8.64 -12.80 31.47
N LYS A 247 -9.94 -13.04 31.23
CA LYS A 247 -11.03 -12.53 32.09
C LYS A 247 -10.90 -13.03 33.53
N GLU A 248 -10.56 -14.31 33.71
CA GLU A 248 -10.37 -14.92 35.03
C GLU A 248 -9.16 -14.33 35.76
N GLN A 249 -8.07 -14.03 35.04
CA GLN A 249 -6.87 -13.39 35.58
C GLN A 249 -7.06 -11.89 35.90
N ASN A 250 -7.98 -11.21 35.21
CA ASN A 250 -8.18 -9.76 35.28
C ASN A 250 -9.66 -9.42 35.48
N PRO A 251 -10.24 -9.65 36.68
CA PRO A 251 -11.68 -9.51 36.91
C PRO A 251 -12.21 -8.07 36.74
N GLY A 252 -11.34 -7.05 36.86
CA GLY A 252 -11.68 -5.65 36.60
C GLY A 252 -11.73 -5.25 35.12
N LEU A 253 -11.12 -6.06 34.24
CA LEU A 253 -11.00 -5.79 32.81
C LEU A 253 -12.21 -6.31 32.04
N ARG A 254 -12.90 -5.43 31.30
CA ARG A 254 -14.00 -5.84 30.43
C ARG A 254 -13.48 -6.33 29.08
N MET A 255 -13.59 -7.63 28.82
CA MET A 255 -13.24 -8.21 27.52
C MET A 255 -14.51 -8.44 26.68
N VAL A 256 -14.61 -7.78 25.52
CA VAL A 256 -15.78 -7.80 24.63
C VAL A 256 -15.43 -8.49 23.31
N ARG A 257 -16.32 -9.36 22.80
CA ARG A 257 -16.23 -9.93 21.45
C ARG A 257 -17.34 -9.35 20.58
N VAL A 258 -16.95 -8.80 19.43
CA VAL A 258 -17.87 -8.39 18.37
C VAL A 258 -17.57 -9.24 17.16
N ARG A 259 -18.57 -9.95 16.61
CA ARG A 259 -18.40 -10.83 15.44
C ARG A 259 -19.35 -10.41 14.35
N HIS A 260 -18.83 -10.16 13.16
CA HIS A 260 -19.64 -9.91 11.99
C HIS A 260 -20.12 -11.23 11.35
N VAL A 261 -21.34 -11.22 10.83
CA VAL A 261 -21.95 -12.39 10.15
C VAL A 261 -21.40 -12.57 8.74
N GLU A 262 -20.86 -11.49 8.15
CA GLU A 262 -20.16 -11.44 6.86
C GLU A 262 -19.02 -10.42 6.97
N SER A 263 -18.04 -10.43 6.07
CA SER A 263 -16.98 -9.42 6.08
C SER A 263 -17.53 -8.07 5.63
N LEU A 264 -17.44 -7.07 6.51
CA LEU A 264 -17.93 -5.71 6.30
C LEU A 264 -16.79 -4.75 5.92
N GLY A 265 -15.54 -5.19 6.04
CA GLY A 265 -14.35 -4.39 5.77
C GLY A 265 -13.91 -3.55 6.97
N LEU A 266 -12.70 -2.98 6.85
CA LEU A 266 -11.99 -2.33 7.94
C LEU A 266 -12.79 -1.18 8.57
N THR A 267 -13.42 -0.34 7.74
CA THR A 267 -14.16 0.83 8.24
C THR A 267 -15.34 0.45 9.12
N GLN A 268 -16.12 -0.55 8.70
CA GLN A 268 -17.26 -1.02 9.49
C GLN A 268 -16.79 -1.74 10.76
N ALA A 269 -15.72 -2.52 10.70
CA ALA A 269 -15.13 -3.14 11.88
C ALA A 269 -14.67 -2.09 12.92
N ARG A 270 -14.04 -0.99 12.48
CA ARG A 270 -13.70 0.14 13.34
C ARG A 270 -14.93 0.77 13.99
N ILE A 271 -16.00 0.98 13.23
CA ILE A 271 -17.26 1.54 13.74
C ILE A 271 -17.90 0.60 14.77
N SER A 272 -17.94 -0.71 14.50
CA SER A 272 -18.47 -1.72 15.41
C SER A 272 -17.70 -1.76 16.74
N GLY A 273 -16.37 -1.69 16.68
CA GLY A 273 -15.53 -1.60 17.89
C GLY A 273 -15.76 -0.32 18.68
N TRP A 274 -15.82 0.84 18.01
CA TRP A 274 -16.15 2.11 18.65
C TRP A 274 -17.55 2.09 19.30
N ARG A 275 -18.57 1.55 18.64
CA ARG A 275 -19.93 1.42 19.17
C ARG A 275 -20.00 0.54 20.43
N ALA A 276 -19.16 -0.49 20.50
CA ALA A 276 -19.08 -1.36 21.66
C ALA A 276 -18.37 -0.70 22.85
N ALA A 277 -17.53 0.31 22.61
CA ALA A 277 -16.74 0.98 23.63
C ALA A 277 -17.58 1.86 24.57
N THR A 278 -17.18 1.85 25.84
CA THR A 278 -17.80 2.57 26.96
C THR A 278 -16.81 3.44 27.74
N ALA A 279 -15.50 3.24 27.56
CA ALA A 279 -14.46 4.10 28.12
C ALA A 279 -14.53 5.54 27.59
N ASP A 280 -13.77 6.45 28.19
CA ASP A 280 -13.73 7.86 27.78
C ASP A 280 -13.02 8.03 26.42
N VAL A 281 -11.93 7.28 26.22
CA VAL A 281 -11.10 7.29 25.02
C VAL A 281 -11.15 5.91 24.34
N VAL A 282 -11.12 5.89 23.00
CA VAL A 282 -10.98 4.67 22.21
C VAL A 282 -9.62 4.67 21.50
N ALA A 283 -8.86 3.58 21.67
CA ALA A 283 -7.69 3.27 20.86
C ALA A 283 -8.04 2.15 19.88
N ILE A 284 -8.03 2.46 18.59
CA ILE A 284 -8.30 1.51 17.52
C ILE A 284 -6.96 1.09 16.93
N LEU A 285 -6.61 -0.17 17.15
CA LEU A 285 -5.33 -0.76 16.79
C LEU A 285 -5.51 -1.94 15.83
N ASP A 286 -4.46 -2.22 15.06
CA ASP A 286 -4.34 -3.47 14.32
C ASP A 286 -4.07 -4.64 15.28
N ALA A 287 -4.40 -5.87 14.88
CA ALA A 287 -4.22 -7.05 15.73
C ALA A 287 -2.78 -7.57 15.81
N HIS A 288 -1.87 -7.07 14.98
CA HIS A 288 -0.46 -7.48 14.88
C HIS A 288 0.49 -6.43 15.43
N ILE A 289 0.28 -6.10 16.71
CA ILE A 289 1.01 -5.06 17.44
C ILE A 289 1.55 -5.56 18.77
N GLU A 290 2.56 -4.88 19.28
CA GLU A 290 2.97 -4.91 20.68
C GLU A 290 3.21 -3.48 21.16
N VAL A 291 2.52 -3.06 22.23
CA VAL A 291 2.69 -1.71 22.78
C VAL A 291 3.96 -1.61 23.62
N HIS A 292 4.61 -0.43 23.62
CA HIS A 292 5.74 -0.17 24.51
C HIS A 292 5.29 0.22 25.92
N LYS A 293 6.26 0.32 26.85
CA LYS A 293 6.03 0.86 28.19
C LYS A 293 5.57 2.32 28.11
N GLU A 294 4.57 2.65 28.93
CA GLU A 294 3.95 3.98 29.00
C GLU A 294 3.45 4.50 27.63
N TRP A 295 2.88 3.62 26.80
CA TRP A 295 2.33 4.03 25.51
C TRP A 295 1.02 4.83 25.66
N ALA A 296 0.21 4.53 26.67
CA ALA A 296 -1.14 5.09 26.79
C ALA A 296 -1.11 6.50 27.41
N GLU A 297 -0.29 6.70 28.44
CA GLU A 297 -0.24 7.90 29.26
C GLU A 297 0.08 9.18 28.46
N PRO A 298 1.05 9.21 27.51
CA PRO A 298 1.29 10.36 26.66
C PRO A 298 0.08 10.70 25.77
N LEU A 299 -0.57 9.69 25.21
CA LEU A 299 -1.74 9.85 24.32
C LEU A 299 -2.94 10.39 25.09
N LEU A 300 -3.25 9.77 26.24
CA LEU A 300 -4.37 10.17 27.10
C LEU A 300 -4.14 11.55 27.72
N THR A 301 -2.90 11.90 28.05
CA THR A 301 -2.55 13.26 28.51
C THR A 301 -2.87 14.29 27.43
N ARG A 302 -2.55 13.99 26.16
CA ARG A 302 -2.82 14.92 25.06
C ARG A 302 -4.31 15.10 24.80
N ILE A 303 -5.08 14.02 24.80
CA ILE A 303 -6.54 14.06 24.63
C ILE A 303 -7.23 14.74 25.82
N LYS A 304 -6.76 14.51 27.05
CA LYS A 304 -7.29 15.21 28.24
C LYS A 304 -7.13 16.73 28.13
N ALA A 305 -6.02 17.19 27.56
CA ALA A 305 -5.78 18.62 27.36
C ALA A 305 -6.65 19.22 26.24
N ASP A 306 -6.99 18.44 25.22
CA ASP A 306 -7.86 18.85 24.12
C ASP A 306 -8.63 17.63 23.59
N ARG A 307 -9.93 17.53 23.88
CA ARG A 307 -10.75 16.38 23.46
C ARG A 307 -10.94 16.29 21.94
N THR A 308 -10.62 17.34 21.19
CA THR A 308 -10.85 17.42 19.74
C THR A 308 -9.63 16.99 18.90
N VAL A 309 -8.59 16.49 19.56
CA VAL A 309 -7.41 15.91 18.90
C VAL A 309 -7.57 14.41 18.68
N VAL A 310 -7.21 13.95 17.49
CA VAL A 310 -6.96 12.53 17.21
C VAL A 310 -5.46 12.34 17.24
N VAL A 311 -4.99 11.44 18.11
CA VAL A 311 -3.55 11.19 18.28
C VAL A 311 -3.14 9.83 17.76
N SER A 312 -1.91 9.75 17.27
CA SER A 312 -1.29 8.50 16.84
C SER A 312 0.07 8.33 17.53
N PRO A 313 0.42 7.13 18.01
CA PRO A 313 1.76 6.84 18.48
C PRO A 313 2.75 6.77 17.31
N VAL A 314 4.04 6.70 17.62
CA VAL A 314 5.07 6.36 16.63
C VAL A 314 5.13 4.85 16.47
N PHE A 315 5.15 4.38 15.22
CA PHE A 315 5.19 2.95 14.92
C PHE A 315 6.63 2.50 14.74
N ASP A 316 7.14 1.71 15.69
CA ASP A 316 8.36 0.97 15.45
C ASP A 316 8.04 -0.23 14.56
N ARG A 317 8.93 -0.53 13.62
CA ARG A 317 8.72 -1.64 12.68
C ARG A 317 9.08 -2.94 13.38
N VAL A 318 8.21 -3.94 13.30
CA VAL A 318 8.56 -5.33 13.56
C VAL A 318 8.79 -6.00 12.22
N ASN A 319 10.01 -6.48 12.00
CA ASN A 319 10.38 -7.16 10.75
C ASN A 319 9.51 -8.41 10.55
N TYR A 320 9.00 -8.64 9.34
CA TYR A 320 8.13 -9.80 9.07
C TYR A 320 8.86 -11.15 9.17
N TYR A 321 10.19 -11.19 9.10
CA TYR A 321 10.97 -12.43 8.98
C TYR A 321 11.56 -12.90 10.32
N ASP A 322 12.17 -12.04 11.13
CA ASP A 322 12.76 -12.39 12.43
C ASP A 322 11.96 -11.87 13.63
N LEU A 323 10.93 -11.06 13.38
CA LEU A 323 10.09 -10.41 14.39
C LEU A 323 10.86 -9.50 15.35
N GLU A 324 12.05 -9.03 14.98
CA GLU A 324 12.80 -8.04 15.74
C GLU A 324 12.22 -6.63 15.57
N VAL A 325 12.32 -5.83 16.64
CA VAL A 325 11.84 -4.44 16.66
C VAL A 325 12.94 -3.51 16.14
N VAL A 326 12.61 -2.73 15.11
CA VAL A 326 13.46 -1.70 14.52
C VAL A 326 12.89 -0.33 14.87
N HIS A 327 13.73 0.50 15.50
CA HIS A 327 13.38 1.86 15.90
C HIS A 327 13.00 2.71 14.68
N TYR A 328 11.89 3.44 14.78
CA TYR A 328 11.46 4.43 13.79
C TYR A 328 11.48 5.85 14.37
N VAL A 329 12.03 6.80 13.61
CA VAL A 329 12.04 8.21 14.01
C VAL A 329 10.63 8.79 13.87
N PRO A 330 10.16 9.64 14.81
CA PRO A 330 8.87 10.31 14.70
C PRO A 330 8.76 11.12 13.40
N ALA A 331 7.64 10.98 12.71
CA ALA A 331 7.33 11.67 11.46
C ALA A 331 5.83 12.03 11.40
N ALA A 332 5.48 13.02 10.58
CA ALA A 332 4.09 13.31 10.26
C ALA A 332 3.52 12.22 9.35
N HIS A 333 2.22 11.98 9.46
CA HIS A 333 1.47 11.13 8.54
C HIS A 333 0.86 11.98 7.42
N ALA A 334 1.19 11.62 6.19
CA ALA A 334 0.89 12.36 4.97
C ALA A 334 0.20 11.41 3.96
N PHE A 335 -0.17 11.94 2.79
CA PHE A 335 -0.76 11.15 1.70
C PHE A 335 -0.54 11.77 0.32
N ASP A 336 -0.65 10.97 -0.74
CA ASP A 336 -0.62 11.41 -2.15
C ASP A 336 -2.05 11.60 -2.72
N TRP A 337 -2.19 12.07 -3.97
CA TRP A 337 -3.52 12.23 -4.58
C TRP A 337 -4.25 10.93 -4.92
N ALA A 338 -3.58 9.77 -4.85
CA ALA A 338 -4.25 8.48 -4.89
C ALA A 338 -4.80 8.07 -3.50
N LEU A 339 -4.57 8.89 -2.48
CA LEU A 339 -4.90 8.68 -1.06
C LEU A 339 -4.13 7.52 -0.43
N TRP A 340 -2.95 7.20 -0.95
CA TRP A 340 -1.99 6.35 -0.26
C TRP A 340 -1.31 7.13 0.85
N CYS A 341 -1.25 6.55 2.04
CA CYS A 341 -0.56 7.16 3.17
C CYS A 341 0.94 6.95 3.10
N MET A 342 1.66 7.93 3.61
CA MET A 342 3.11 7.95 3.67
C MET A 342 3.59 8.71 4.91
N TYR A 343 4.87 8.58 5.20
CA TYR A 343 5.53 9.40 6.20
C TYR A 343 6.14 10.64 5.55
N GLU A 344 6.10 11.76 6.26
CA GLU A 344 6.73 13.01 5.86
C GLU A 344 7.37 13.67 7.08
N SER A 345 8.40 14.50 6.87
CA SER A 345 8.96 15.30 7.94
C SER A 345 7.87 16.17 8.58
N PHE A 346 7.98 16.43 9.88
CA PHE A 346 7.15 17.45 10.50
C PHE A 346 7.40 18.81 9.86
N ARG A 347 6.51 19.76 10.13
CA ARG A 347 6.75 21.13 9.69
C ARG A 347 7.97 21.75 10.38
N PRO A 348 8.67 22.69 9.74
CA PRO A 348 9.84 23.37 10.32
C PRO A 348 9.61 23.92 11.73
N GLU A 349 8.40 24.42 12.03
CA GLU A 349 8.07 24.97 13.35
C GLU A 349 8.20 23.96 14.48
N TRP A 350 7.96 22.67 14.22
CA TRP A 350 8.13 21.62 15.22
C TRP A 350 9.62 21.42 15.56
N TYR A 351 10.49 21.41 14.56
CA TYR A 351 11.94 21.27 14.76
C TYR A 351 12.54 22.49 15.50
N HIS A 352 12.00 23.69 15.29
CA HIS A 352 12.44 24.90 16.01
C HIS A 352 12.19 24.85 17.53
N LEU A 353 11.31 23.96 18.01
CA LEU A 353 11.07 23.76 19.44
C LEU A 353 12.25 23.08 20.15
N ASN A 354 13.16 22.43 19.41
CA ASN A 354 14.29 21.66 19.95
C ASN A 354 13.88 20.64 21.05
N ASP A 355 12.66 20.13 20.95
CA ASP A 355 12.10 19.14 21.87
C ASP A 355 11.27 18.11 21.11
N THR A 356 11.96 17.04 20.71
CA THR A 356 11.43 15.88 20.00
C THR A 356 10.40 15.08 20.81
N SER A 357 10.25 15.37 22.11
CA SER A 357 9.25 14.73 22.96
C SER A 357 7.85 15.35 22.82
N LEU A 358 7.72 16.49 22.13
CA LEU A 358 6.46 17.20 21.96
C LEU A 358 5.63 16.61 20.80
N PRO A 359 4.30 16.56 20.92
CA PRO A 359 3.43 16.15 19.82
C PRO A 359 3.65 16.99 18.56
N GLY A 360 3.66 16.32 17.41
CA GLY A 360 3.83 16.94 16.09
C GLY A 360 2.52 16.92 15.31
N LYS A 361 2.12 18.06 14.75
CA LYS A 361 0.93 18.15 13.89
C LYS A 361 1.14 17.34 12.61
N SER A 362 0.08 16.67 12.18
CA SER A 362 0.11 15.74 11.05
C SER A 362 -1.03 16.03 10.06
N PRO A 363 -0.80 16.07 8.74
CA PRO A 363 -1.87 16.24 7.75
C PRO A 363 -2.96 15.17 7.83
N SER A 364 -2.55 13.92 8.05
CA SER A 364 -3.42 12.75 8.06
C SER A 364 -3.12 11.88 9.29
N ILE A 365 -3.77 10.71 9.35
CA ILE A 365 -3.47 9.64 10.31
C ILE A 365 -3.24 8.33 9.55
N MET A 366 -2.43 7.44 10.12
CA MET A 366 -2.24 6.08 9.62
C MET A 366 -3.27 5.12 10.25
N GLY A 367 -3.01 3.80 10.19
CA GLY A 367 -3.97 2.78 10.61
C GLY A 367 -4.33 2.80 12.11
N ILE A 368 -3.39 3.20 12.97
CA ILE A 368 -3.60 3.27 14.42
C ILE A 368 -4.03 4.68 14.85
N MET A 369 -5.13 4.76 15.60
CA MET A 369 -5.66 6.03 16.09
C MET A 369 -6.21 5.93 17.51
N VAL A 370 -6.01 6.99 18.29
CA VAL A 370 -6.55 7.13 19.64
C VAL A 370 -7.27 8.47 19.74
N VAL A 371 -8.52 8.44 20.22
CA VAL A 371 -9.43 9.59 20.16
C VAL A 371 -10.45 9.54 21.28
N ASP A 372 -10.90 10.71 21.74
CA ASP A 372 -12.07 10.83 22.61
C ASP A 372 -13.29 10.16 21.95
N ARG A 373 -13.92 9.23 22.68
CA ARG A 373 -14.98 8.38 22.12
C ARG A 373 -16.19 9.19 21.70
N ILE A 374 -16.53 10.24 22.46
CA ILE A 374 -17.71 11.07 22.19
C ILE A 374 -17.42 11.98 21.01
N PHE A 375 -16.26 12.63 20.97
CA PHE A 375 -15.81 13.46 19.86
C PHE A 375 -15.80 12.69 18.55
N LEU A 376 -15.28 11.45 18.52
CA LEU A 376 -15.33 10.61 17.31
C LEU A 376 -16.77 10.43 16.81
N GLY A 377 -17.74 10.27 17.71
CA GLY A 377 -19.17 10.22 17.37
C GLY A 377 -19.74 11.55 16.86
N GLU A 378 -19.37 12.67 17.51
CA GLU A 378 -19.80 14.03 17.13
C GLU A 378 -19.39 14.37 15.69
N ILE A 379 -18.22 13.91 15.25
CA ILE A 379 -17.71 14.10 13.88
C ILE A 379 -18.15 12.99 12.90
N GLY A 380 -19.09 12.14 13.28
CA GLY A 380 -19.67 11.11 12.41
C GLY A 380 -18.84 9.82 12.26
N ALA A 381 -18.03 9.47 13.26
CA ALA A 381 -17.19 8.28 13.32
C ALA A 381 -16.29 8.10 12.08
N LEU A 382 -16.37 6.95 11.40
CA LEU A 382 -15.77 6.74 10.08
C LEU A 382 -16.87 6.60 9.01
N ASP A 383 -16.50 6.75 7.73
CA ASP A 383 -17.42 6.57 6.60
C ASP A 383 -17.79 5.11 6.33
N GLY A 384 -18.92 4.68 6.90
CA GLY A 384 -19.46 3.32 6.69
C GLY A 384 -19.79 2.97 5.23
N GLY A 385 -19.78 3.94 4.30
CA GLY A 385 -19.91 3.67 2.86
C GLY A 385 -18.60 3.27 2.16
N MET A 386 -17.46 3.30 2.86
CA MET A 386 -16.18 2.78 2.38
C MET A 386 -16.14 1.25 2.46
N LYS A 387 -15.56 0.63 1.43
CA LYS A 387 -15.55 -0.83 1.28
C LYS A 387 -14.16 -1.41 1.46
N VAL A 388 -14.08 -2.59 2.07
CA VAL A 388 -12.88 -3.43 2.24
C VAL A 388 -11.75 -2.73 2.99
N TYR A 389 -10.97 -1.89 2.30
CA TYR A 389 -9.77 -1.24 2.83
C TYR A 389 -9.39 -0.03 1.99
N GLY A 390 -8.81 0.99 2.64
CA GLY A 390 -8.08 2.06 1.98
C GLY A 390 -8.83 3.38 1.89
N GLY A 391 -8.10 4.48 2.09
CA GLY A 391 -8.57 5.86 2.02
C GLY A 391 -9.34 6.33 3.27
N GLU A 392 -9.71 5.45 4.18
CA GLU A 392 -10.53 5.78 5.35
C GLU A 392 -9.79 6.62 6.39
N ASN A 393 -8.48 6.39 6.49
CA ASN A 393 -7.60 7.13 7.38
C ASN A 393 -7.30 8.54 6.82
N VAL A 394 -7.12 8.66 5.50
CA VAL A 394 -7.03 9.97 4.82
C VAL A 394 -8.33 10.76 4.94
N GLU A 395 -9.48 10.13 4.70
CA GLU A 395 -10.79 10.76 4.87
C GLU A 395 -10.97 11.31 6.28
N LEU A 396 -10.66 10.49 7.30
CA LEU A 396 -10.76 10.91 8.69
C LEU A 396 -9.80 12.08 8.98
N GLY A 397 -8.55 11.99 8.52
CA GLY A 397 -7.55 13.04 8.69
C GLY A 397 -8.01 14.38 8.12
N VAL A 398 -8.45 14.39 6.86
CA VAL A 398 -8.99 15.58 6.19
C VAL A 398 -10.22 16.12 6.93
N ARG A 399 -11.19 15.25 7.26
CA ARG A 399 -12.43 15.65 7.94
C ARG A 399 -12.13 16.30 9.30
N VAL A 400 -11.29 15.69 10.13
CA VAL A 400 -10.97 16.21 11.48
C VAL A 400 -10.44 17.64 11.38
N TRP A 401 -9.49 17.89 10.47
CA TRP A 401 -8.92 19.22 10.27
C TRP A 401 -9.94 20.23 9.73
N LEU A 402 -10.76 19.83 8.75
CA LEU A 402 -11.77 20.72 8.19
C LEU A 402 -12.87 21.06 9.20
N CYS A 403 -13.20 20.14 10.09
CA CYS A 403 -14.33 20.26 11.01
C CYS A 403 -13.92 20.71 12.43
N GLY A 404 -12.72 21.27 12.60
CA GLY A 404 -12.33 21.99 13.81
C GLY A 404 -11.53 21.21 14.86
N GLY A 405 -11.12 19.97 14.56
CA GLY A 405 -10.14 19.24 15.35
C GLY A 405 -8.74 19.30 14.74
N SER A 406 -7.84 18.44 15.23
CA SER A 406 -6.49 18.28 14.68
C SER A 406 -5.98 16.86 14.79
N ILE A 407 -5.05 16.48 13.91
CA ILE A 407 -4.30 15.23 14.00
C ILE A 407 -2.89 15.50 14.52
N GLU A 408 -2.44 14.70 15.49
CA GLU A 408 -1.10 14.80 16.03
C GLU A 408 -0.44 13.41 16.20
N VAL A 409 0.86 13.34 15.94
CA VAL A 409 1.70 12.20 16.30
C VAL A 409 2.35 12.51 17.65
N VAL A 410 2.32 11.57 18.59
CA VAL A 410 2.84 11.75 19.96
C VAL A 410 4.13 10.93 20.12
N PRO A 411 5.32 11.54 20.01
CA PRO A 411 6.61 10.82 19.94
C PRO A 411 6.93 9.92 21.13
N CYS A 412 6.48 10.30 22.33
CA CYS A 412 6.73 9.52 23.54
C CYS A 412 5.85 8.27 23.68
N SER A 413 4.85 8.10 22.81
CA SER A 413 4.07 6.87 22.73
C SER A 413 4.55 6.06 21.53
N LYS A 414 4.89 4.79 21.77
CA LYS A 414 5.47 3.87 20.79
C LYS A 414 4.66 2.59 20.74
N ILE A 415 4.41 2.09 19.54
CA ILE A 415 3.82 0.76 19.30
C ILE A 415 4.67 0.06 18.26
N ALA A 416 5.09 -1.16 18.55
CA ALA A 416 5.74 -2.04 17.59
C ALA A 416 4.67 -2.68 16.71
N HIS A 417 4.75 -2.52 15.39
CA HIS A 417 3.76 -2.99 14.42
C HIS A 417 4.43 -3.86 13.35
N ILE A 418 3.84 -5.03 13.04
CA ILE A 418 4.38 -5.94 12.02
C ILE A 418 4.08 -5.41 10.62
N GLU A 419 5.13 -5.05 9.89
CA GLU A 419 5.04 -4.71 8.48
C GLU A 419 4.95 -5.99 7.65
N ARG A 420 3.76 -6.36 7.19
CA ARG A 420 3.57 -7.56 6.37
C ARG A 420 4.30 -7.43 5.03
N ASN A 421 4.86 -8.54 4.56
CA ASN A 421 5.38 -8.62 3.20
C ASN A 421 4.26 -8.56 2.14
N HIS A 422 3.12 -9.21 2.41
CA HIS A 422 1.94 -9.19 1.54
C HIS A 422 0.64 -9.32 2.35
N LYS A 423 -0.50 -8.97 1.74
CA LYS A 423 -1.84 -9.03 2.36
C LYS A 423 -2.67 -10.17 1.73
N PRO A 424 -2.71 -11.36 2.35
CA PRO A 424 -3.28 -12.56 1.74
C PRO A 424 -4.80 -12.47 1.51
N TYR A 425 -5.52 -11.73 2.35
CA TYR A 425 -6.98 -11.55 2.26
C TYR A 425 -7.42 -10.49 1.22
N ALA A 426 -6.49 -9.75 0.61
CA ALA A 426 -6.81 -8.71 -0.37
C ALA A 426 -5.69 -8.55 -1.41
N PRO A 427 -5.59 -9.49 -2.38
CA PRO A 427 -4.51 -9.49 -3.37
C PRO A 427 -4.55 -8.26 -4.28
N ASP A 428 -5.75 -7.77 -4.65
CA ASP A 428 -5.92 -6.52 -5.37
C ASP A 428 -6.76 -5.51 -4.57
N LEU A 429 -6.08 -4.51 -4.03
CA LEU A 429 -6.69 -3.39 -3.32
C LEU A 429 -7.04 -2.21 -4.23
N SER A 430 -6.61 -2.21 -5.49
CA SER A 430 -6.70 -1.05 -6.37
C SER A 430 -8.15 -0.62 -6.62
N ILE A 431 -9.07 -1.58 -6.77
CA ILE A 431 -10.49 -1.31 -7.02
C ILE A 431 -11.13 -0.62 -5.81
N SER A 432 -10.95 -1.20 -4.62
CA SER A 432 -11.49 -0.68 -3.36
C SER A 432 -10.88 0.67 -3.00
N MET A 433 -9.55 0.79 -3.13
CA MET A 433 -8.83 2.04 -2.87
C MET A 433 -9.30 3.15 -3.81
N LYS A 434 -9.36 2.90 -5.12
CA LYS A 434 -9.85 3.87 -6.11
C LYS A 434 -11.27 4.32 -5.81
N ARG A 435 -12.18 3.39 -5.49
CA ARG A 435 -13.55 3.71 -5.13
C ARG A 435 -13.62 4.59 -3.88
N ASN A 436 -12.94 4.20 -2.80
CA ASN A 436 -12.96 4.92 -1.53
C ASN A 436 -12.30 6.30 -1.66
N ALA A 437 -11.22 6.40 -2.44
CA ALA A 437 -10.56 7.66 -2.80
C ALA A 437 -11.52 8.63 -3.48
N LEU A 438 -12.24 8.19 -4.51
CA LEU A 438 -13.23 9.00 -5.21
C LEU A 438 -14.38 9.41 -4.29
N ARG A 439 -14.81 8.51 -3.40
CA ARG A 439 -15.84 8.80 -2.40
C ARG A 439 -15.39 9.90 -1.44
N ALA A 440 -14.20 9.78 -0.86
CA ALA A 440 -13.63 10.81 0.02
C ALA A 440 -13.47 12.15 -0.71
N ALA A 441 -12.98 12.12 -1.95
CA ALA A 441 -12.81 13.31 -2.78
C ALA A 441 -14.13 14.03 -3.07
N ALA A 442 -15.19 13.28 -3.37
CA ALA A 442 -16.52 13.80 -3.66
C ALA A 442 -17.21 14.47 -2.46
N ILE A 443 -16.75 14.18 -1.23
CA ILE A 443 -17.27 14.74 0.01
C ILE A 443 -16.40 15.91 0.49
N TRP A 444 -15.07 15.76 0.46
CA TRP A 444 -14.15 16.61 1.22
C TRP A 444 -13.20 17.46 0.39
N MET A 445 -12.97 17.14 -0.90
CA MET A 445 -11.90 17.77 -1.70
C MET A 445 -12.38 18.85 -2.67
N ASP A 446 -13.65 19.27 -2.60
CA ASP A 446 -14.22 20.38 -3.38
C ASP A 446 -13.87 20.33 -4.88
N GLU A 447 -13.38 21.43 -5.46
CA GLU A 447 -12.90 21.50 -6.84
C GLU A 447 -11.65 20.66 -7.09
N TYR A 448 -10.85 20.35 -6.06
CA TYR A 448 -9.58 19.63 -6.15
C TYR A 448 -9.74 18.12 -6.33
N LYS A 449 -10.96 17.58 -6.24
CA LYS A 449 -11.24 16.15 -6.45
C LYS A 449 -10.73 15.61 -7.79
N HIS A 450 -10.59 16.46 -8.81
CA HIS A 450 -10.04 16.08 -10.11
C HIS A 450 -8.60 15.56 -10.04
N ASN A 451 -7.82 15.98 -9.03
CA ASN A 451 -6.47 15.44 -8.80
C ASN A 451 -6.52 13.94 -8.46
N VAL A 452 -7.57 13.46 -7.80
CA VAL A 452 -7.78 12.03 -7.55
C VAL A 452 -8.06 11.28 -8.86
N ASN A 453 -8.84 11.87 -9.78
CA ASN A 453 -9.04 11.30 -11.11
C ASN A 453 -7.72 11.20 -11.90
N LEU A 454 -6.87 12.22 -11.81
CA LEU A 454 -5.54 12.24 -12.45
C LEU A 454 -4.60 11.17 -11.87
N ALA A 455 -4.57 11.04 -10.54
CA ALA A 455 -3.72 10.06 -9.85
C ALA A 455 -4.10 8.61 -10.23
N TRP A 456 -5.40 8.34 -10.37
CA TRP A 456 -5.89 7.02 -10.78
C TRP A 456 -5.99 6.83 -12.30
N ASN A 457 -5.57 7.82 -13.09
CA ASN A 457 -5.68 7.87 -14.55
C ASN A 457 -7.07 7.44 -15.07
N ILE A 458 -8.13 8.02 -14.51
CA ILE A 458 -9.52 7.77 -14.93
C ILE A 458 -10.16 9.06 -15.44
N PRO A 459 -11.13 9.00 -16.37
CA PRO A 459 -11.87 10.17 -16.83
C PRO A 459 -12.43 11.02 -15.67
N ILE A 460 -12.41 12.35 -15.82
CA ILE A 460 -12.98 13.26 -14.80
C ILE A 460 -14.52 13.16 -14.75
N LYS A 461 -15.14 12.91 -15.89
CA LYS A 461 -16.58 12.70 -16.04
C LYS A 461 -16.84 11.28 -16.50
N ASP A 462 -17.97 10.71 -16.09
CA ASP A 462 -18.50 9.45 -16.60
C ASP A 462 -17.52 8.25 -16.53
N HIS A 463 -16.64 8.23 -15.52
CA HIS A 463 -15.68 7.15 -15.29
C HIS A 463 -16.33 5.80 -14.87
N GLY A 464 -17.65 5.75 -14.68
CA GLY A 464 -18.40 4.50 -14.45
C GLY A 464 -18.17 3.80 -13.09
N ILE A 465 -17.52 4.47 -12.13
CA ILE A 465 -17.27 3.89 -10.80
C ILE A 465 -18.34 4.34 -9.83
N ASP A 466 -19.10 3.39 -9.27
CA ASP A 466 -20.10 3.65 -8.25
C ASP A 466 -19.47 3.85 -6.86
N ILE A 467 -19.44 5.11 -6.42
CA ILE A 467 -18.96 5.50 -5.09
C ILE A 467 -20.03 5.38 -3.99
N GLY A 468 -21.26 4.99 -4.35
CA GLY A 468 -22.41 4.94 -3.46
C GLY A 468 -22.93 6.31 -3.03
N ASP A 469 -24.02 6.32 -2.24
CA ASP A 469 -24.61 7.57 -1.73
C ASP A 469 -23.70 8.26 -0.70
N VAL A 470 -23.47 9.55 -0.90
CA VAL A 470 -22.63 10.42 -0.05
C VAL A 470 -23.43 11.51 0.66
N SER A 471 -24.76 11.48 0.55
CA SER A 471 -25.65 12.55 1.05
C SER A 471 -25.49 12.78 2.56
N GLU A 472 -25.53 11.71 3.37
CA GLU A 472 -25.33 11.80 4.82
C GLU A 472 -23.99 12.46 5.19
N ARG A 473 -22.92 12.16 4.44
CA ARG A 473 -21.59 12.73 4.68
C ARG A 473 -21.51 14.21 4.30
N ARG A 474 -22.22 14.63 3.26
CA ARG A 474 -22.34 16.04 2.87
C ARG A 474 -23.15 16.84 3.88
N GLU A 475 -24.28 16.30 4.32
CA GLU A 475 -25.11 16.92 5.37
C GLU A 475 -24.31 17.08 6.67
N LEU A 476 -23.53 16.07 7.05
CA LEU A 476 -22.63 16.16 8.20
C LEU A 476 -21.61 17.29 8.04
N ARG A 477 -20.97 17.41 6.87
CA ARG A 477 -20.00 18.47 6.56
C ARG A 477 -20.62 19.86 6.71
N GLU A 478 -21.85 20.04 6.20
CA GLU A 478 -22.59 21.29 6.31
C GLU A 478 -22.99 21.59 7.76
N LYS A 479 -23.51 20.60 8.48
CA LYS A 479 -23.92 20.71 9.89
C LYS A 479 -22.78 21.14 10.80
N LEU A 480 -21.59 20.55 10.60
CA LEU A 480 -20.38 20.87 11.36
C LEU A 480 -19.71 22.17 10.91
N LYS A 481 -20.21 22.82 9.84
CA LYS A 481 -19.64 24.05 9.26
C LYS A 481 -18.16 23.90 8.94
N CYS A 482 -17.80 22.76 8.35
CA CYS A 482 -16.41 22.46 8.05
C CYS A 482 -15.86 23.43 7.01
N LYS A 483 -14.56 23.70 7.09
CA LYS A 483 -13.82 24.61 6.21
C LYS A 483 -13.77 24.06 4.76
N PRO A 484 -13.52 24.92 3.77
CA PRO A 484 -13.24 24.46 2.40
C PRO A 484 -11.89 23.73 2.32
N PHE A 485 -11.74 22.80 1.37
CA PHE A 485 -10.51 22.04 1.18
C PHE A 485 -9.31 22.92 0.83
N LYS A 486 -9.53 24.05 0.15
CA LYS A 486 -8.49 25.06 -0.06
C LYS A 486 -7.83 25.50 1.26
N TRP A 487 -8.61 25.68 2.33
CA TRP A 487 -8.05 26.02 3.64
C TRP A 487 -7.14 24.90 4.16
N TYR A 488 -7.50 23.64 3.93
CA TYR A 488 -6.67 22.50 4.32
C TYR A 488 -5.33 22.50 3.57
N LEU A 489 -5.34 22.70 2.25
CA LEU A 489 -4.10 22.82 1.47
C LEU A 489 -3.24 23.99 1.96
N ASP A 490 -3.83 25.16 2.20
CA ASP A 490 -3.09 26.36 2.60
C ASP A 490 -2.56 26.28 4.05
N ASN A 491 -3.27 25.61 4.97
CA ASN A 491 -3.01 25.68 6.41
C ASN A 491 -2.55 24.37 7.05
N VAL A 492 -2.89 23.22 6.46
CA VAL A 492 -2.63 21.88 7.01
C VAL A 492 -1.66 21.07 6.15
N TYR A 493 -1.78 21.12 4.82
CA TYR A 493 -0.92 20.33 3.94
C TYR A 493 -0.41 21.11 2.70
N PRO A 494 0.41 22.16 2.91
CA PRO A 494 0.88 23.03 1.82
C PRO A 494 1.87 22.35 0.87
N GLN A 495 2.43 21.21 1.25
CA GLN A 495 3.37 20.41 0.44
C GLN A 495 2.67 19.57 -0.62
N LEU A 496 1.37 19.25 -0.44
CA LEU A 496 0.57 18.56 -1.45
C LEU A 496 0.36 19.51 -2.65
N ASP A 497 0.86 19.13 -3.81
CA ASP A 497 0.85 19.95 -5.01
C ASP A 497 -0.43 19.76 -5.82
N THR A 498 -1.03 20.83 -6.30
CA THR A 498 -2.27 20.79 -7.07
C THR A 498 -1.99 20.80 -8.56
N TRP A 499 -2.62 19.93 -9.33
CA TRP A 499 -2.37 19.78 -10.77
C TRP A 499 -3.37 20.56 -11.65
N ASP A 500 -3.74 21.78 -11.22
CA ASP A 500 -4.76 22.62 -11.86
C ASP A 500 -4.38 23.09 -13.29
N ASN A 501 -3.08 23.03 -13.61
CA ASN A 501 -2.47 23.45 -14.88
C ASN A 501 -2.42 22.35 -15.95
N ILE A 502 -2.83 21.12 -15.62
CA ILE A 502 -2.93 20.01 -16.58
C ILE A 502 -4.14 20.21 -17.49
N LEU A 503 -3.91 20.08 -18.80
CA LEU A 503 -4.93 20.23 -19.85
C LEU A 503 -5.43 18.88 -20.35
N ALA A 504 -4.58 17.87 -20.38
CA ALA A 504 -4.92 16.51 -20.78
C ALA A 504 -3.96 15.48 -20.20
N TYR A 505 -4.41 14.21 -20.15
CA TYR A 505 -3.66 13.13 -19.53
C TYR A 505 -4.02 11.74 -20.07
N GLY A 506 -3.25 10.73 -19.70
CA GLY A 506 -3.46 9.32 -20.05
C GLY A 506 -2.48 8.82 -21.10
N GLY A 507 -2.85 7.78 -21.85
CA GLY A 507 -1.99 7.28 -22.92
C GLY A 507 -1.84 8.30 -24.06
N MET A 508 -0.61 8.56 -24.48
CA MET A 508 -0.30 9.40 -25.64
C MET A 508 0.12 8.54 -26.83
N LYS A 509 -0.71 8.55 -27.88
CA LYS A 509 -0.64 7.67 -29.04
C LYS A 509 -0.22 8.43 -30.30
N ASN A 510 0.73 7.87 -31.04
CA ASN A 510 1.01 8.27 -32.41
C ASN A 510 0.02 7.57 -33.35
N LEU A 511 -0.72 8.36 -34.14
CA LEU A 511 -1.77 7.83 -35.02
C LEU A 511 -1.23 7.15 -36.26
N ASP A 512 -0.06 7.56 -36.74
CA ASP A 512 0.52 7.04 -37.98
C ASP A 512 1.24 5.70 -37.74
N ALA A 513 1.89 5.54 -36.59
CA ALA A 513 2.55 4.30 -36.17
C ALA A 513 1.67 3.37 -35.33
N ASN A 514 0.55 3.86 -34.78
CA ASN A 514 -0.33 3.12 -33.87
C ASN A 514 0.38 2.60 -32.60
N ILE A 515 1.31 3.39 -32.06
CA ILE A 515 2.17 3.07 -30.90
C ILE A 515 2.10 4.22 -29.90
N CYS A 516 2.28 3.93 -28.61
CA CYS A 516 2.21 4.91 -27.53
C CYS A 516 3.60 5.29 -26.99
N ILE A 517 3.69 6.48 -26.41
CA ILE A 517 4.85 6.90 -25.61
C ILE A 517 4.85 6.12 -24.30
N ASP A 518 6.02 5.65 -23.90
CA ASP A 518 6.26 4.94 -22.64
C ASP A 518 7.52 5.49 -21.98
N GLN A 519 7.52 5.63 -20.66
CA GLN A 519 8.66 6.13 -19.89
C GLN A 519 9.92 5.27 -20.06
N GLY A 520 9.77 4.00 -20.45
CA GLY A 520 10.85 3.03 -20.54
C GLY A 520 11.28 2.49 -19.17
N ILE A 521 12.53 2.03 -19.09
CA ILE A 521 13.11 1.48 -17.86
C ILE A 521 13.41 2.63 -16.90
N TYR A 522 13.02 2.47 -15.63
CA TYR A 522 13.37 3.38 -14.55
C TYR A 522 14.28 2.67 -13.53
N PRO A 523 15.40 3.29 -13.08
CA PRO A 523 15.95 4.58 -13.51
C PRO A 523 16.52 4.53 -14.94
N GLY A 524 16.35 5.61 -15.70
CA GLY A 524 16.82 5.74 -17.08
C GLY A 524 16.21 6.96 -17.77
N HIS A 525 16.92 7.63 -18.68
CA HIS A 525 16.53 8.94 -19.24
C HIS A 525 16.00 8.89 -20.68
N THR A 526 15.70 7.70 -21.20
CA THR A 526 15.27 7.54 -22.60
C THR A 526 13.88 6.93 -22.64
N PRO A 527 12.85 7.71 -23.00
CA PRO A 527 11.51 7.16 -23.22
C PRO A 527 11.51 6.29 -24.49
N ILE A 528 10.55 5.37 -24.57
CA ILE A 528 10.46 4.41 -25.67
C ILE A 528 9.08 4.49 -26.34
N ALA A 529 9.01 3.98 -27.57
CA ALA A 529 7.75 3.72 -28.24
C ALA A 529 7.34 2.28 -27.91
N PHE A 530 6.12 2.07 -27.41
CA PHE A 530 5.64 0.74 -27.05
C PHE A 530 4.15 0.56 -27.35
N ASP A 531 3.70 -0.68 -27.49
CA ASP A 531 2.29 -1.01 -27.71
C ASP A 531 1.39 -0.32 -26.67
N CYS A 532 0.29 0.27 -27.12
CA CYS A 532 -0.61 1.03 -26.26
C CYS A 532 -1.33 0.13 -25.25
N PHE A 533 -1.01 0.28 -23.98
CA PHE A 533 -1.72 -0.33 -22.85
C PHE A 533 -2.21 0.69 -21.80
N ASN A 534 -1.82 1.96 -21.93
CA ASN A 534 -2.36 3.11 -21.17
C ASN A 534 -2.30 2.97 -19.64
N TYR A 535 -1.25 2.34 -19.14
CA TYR A 535 -1.04 2.09 -17.71
C TYR A 535 0.29 2.68 -17.26
N GLY A 536 0.46 2.92 -15.96
CA GLY A 536 1.65 3.47 -15.27
C GLY A 536 2.69 4.18 -16.16
N PRO A 537 3.64 3.43 -16.75
CA PRO A 537 4.72 3.97 -17.58
C PRO A 537 4.27 4.74 -18.84
N GLN A 538 3.06 4.52 -19.34
CA GLN A 538 2.49 5.23 -20.50
C GLN A 538 1.59 6.40 -20.10
N HIS A 539 1.45 6.68 -18.81
CA HIS A 539 0.73 7.88 -18.38
C HIS A 539 1.51 9.11 -18.85
N THR A 540 0.85 9.96 -19.61
CA THR A 540 1.39 11.23 -20.06
C THR A 540 0.49 12.35 -19.53
N TYR A 541 1.07 13.50 -19.20
CA TYR A 541 0.35 14.67 -18.70
C TYR A 541 0.81 15.91 -19.46
N TYR A 542 -0.11 16.57 -20.15
CA TYR A 542 0.16 17.79 -20.92
C TYR A 542 -0.25 19.02 -20.13
N HIS A 543 0.72 19.88 -19.84
CA HIS A 543 0.54 21.10 -19.07
C HIS A 543 0.27 22.32 -19.96
N SER A 544 -0.43 23.30 -19.39
CA SER A 544 -0.75 24.57 -20.08
C SER A 544 0.46 25.42 -20.48
N ASN A 545 1.60 25.23 -19.82
CA ASN A 545 2.87 25.85 -20.21
C ASN A 545 3.59 25.10 -21.35
N GLY A 546 3.07 23.96 -21.81
CA GLY A 546 3.66 23.12 -22.84
C GLY A 546 4.58 22.02 -22.31
N GLU A 547 4.72 21.83 -21.00
CA GLU A 547 5.45 20.68 -20.46
C GLU A 547 4.68 19.38 -20.68
N LEU A 548 5.42 18.31 -20.93
CA LEU A 548 4.89 16.94 -21.04
C LEU A 548 5.58 16.06 -20.01
N TYR A 549 4.81 15.60 -19.03
CA TYR A 549 5.32 14.62 -18.06
C TYR A 549 4.98 13.22 -18.53
N ILE A 550 5.92 12.29 -18.40
CA ILE A 550 5.75 10.90 -18.80
C ILE A 550 6.08 9.99 -17.60
N GLY A 551 5.19 9.04 -17.31
CA GLY A 551 5.28 8.13 -16.17
C GLY A 551 4.39 8.57 -15.00
N GLY A 552 4.80 8.22 -13.78
CA GLY A 552 4.05 8.57 -12.56
C GLY A 552 4.15 10.07 -12.23
N LEU A 553 3.02 10.66 -11.79
CA LEU A 553 2.94 12.05 -11.38
C LEU A 553 3.25 12.21 -9.88
N LYS A 554 4.21 13.08 -9.54
CA LYS A 554 4.56 13.40 -8.16
C LYS A 554 3.52 14.32 -7.56
N SER A 555 3.03 13.94 -6.38
CA SER A 555 1.97 14.68 -5.67
C SER A 555 2.49 15.79 -4.75
N HIS A 556 3.81 15.96 -4.61
CA HIS A 556 4.40 16.85 -3.60
C HIS A 556 5.36 17.86 -4.22
N LYS A 557 5.32 19.10 -3.73
CA LYS A 557 6.07 20.25 -4.28
C LYS A 557 7.59 20.14 -4.16
N TYR A 558 8.09 19.29 -3.28
CA TYR A 558 9.52 19.05 -3.10
C TYR A 558 10.07 17.95 -4.01
N ASN A 559 9.22 17.29 -4.79
CA ASN A 559 9.59 16.28 -5.77
C ASN A 559 9.45 16.87 -7.18
N ASP A 560 10.44 16.60 -8.02
CA ASP A 560 10.37 16.99 -9.43
C ASP A 560 9.67 15.91 -10.25
N ASN A 561 8.84 16.36 -11.19
CA ASN A 561 8.29 15.50 -12.23
C ASN A 561 9.29 15.35 -13.37
N ARG A 562 9.10 14.32 -14.20
CA ARG A 562 9.99 14.03 -15.32
C ARG A 562 9.42 14.57 -16.63
N CYS A 563 10.12 15.53 -17.22
CA CYS A 563 9.76 16.20 -18.47
C CYS A 563 10.35 15.50 -19.68
N LEU A 564 9.53 15.30 -20.73
CA LEU A 564 10.03 15.04 -22.07
C LEU A 564 10.87 16.24 -22.53
N ALA A 565 12.11 15.97 -22.91
CA ALA A 565 13.10 16.97 -23.21
C ALA A 565 13.76 16.71 -24.57
N ASP A 566 14.25 17.79 -25.17
CA ASP A 566 15.03 17.76 -26.39
C ASP A 566 16.38 18.49 -26.18
N SER A 567 17.50 17.77 -26.28
CA SER A 567 18.85 18.35 -26.20
C SER A 567 19.22 19.24 -27.39
N GLY A 568 18.52 19.11 -28.52
CA GLY A 568 18.80 19.83 -29.77
C GLY A 568 19.90 19.23 -30.64
N GLU A 569 20.72 18.32 -30.10
CA GLU A 569 21.85 17.70 -30.80
C GLU A 569 21.54 16.26 -31.21
N ASP A 570 20.98 15.47 -30.29
CA ASP A 570 20.70 14.05 -30.49
C ASP A 570 19.38 13.82 -31.23
N THR A 571 19.23 12.63 -31.83
CA THR A 571 17.97 12.20 -32.44
C THR A 571 17.07 11.44 -31.46
N VAL A 572 17.55 11.15 -30.25
CA VAL A 572 16.82 10.38 -29.24
C VAL A 572 16.21 11.38 -28.25
N PRO A 573 14.91 11.29 -27.91
CA PRO A 573 14.33 12.15 -26.88
C PRO A 573 14.90 11.82 -25.50
N ASP A 574 14.89 12.83 -24.65
CA ASP A 574 15.33 12.74 -23.27
C ASP A 574 14.14 12.79 -22.31
N LEU A 575 14.26 12.17 -21.14
CA LEU A 575 13.30 12.23 -20.04
C LEU A 575 14.09 12.46 -18.74
N TYR A 576 14.04 13.67 -18.22
CA TYR A 576 14.77 14.08 -17.01
C TYR A 576 13.82 14.76 -16.03
N ASP A 577 14.24 14.86 -14.76
CA ASP A 577 13.60 15.80 -13.85
C ASP A 577 13.56 17.19 -14.48
N CYS A 578 12.39 17.84 -14.46
CA CYS A 578 12.16 19.07 -15.22
C CYS A 578 13.18 20.16 -14.88
N ASN A 579 13.54 20.30 -13.60
CA ASN A 579 14.58 21.25 -13.15
C ASN A 579 15.97 20.90 -13.70
N GLU A 580 16.33 19.62 -13.72
CA GLU A 580 17.62 19.15 -14.28
C GLU A 580 17.69 19.41 -15.80
N ALA A 581 16.60 19.13 -16.52
CA ALA A 581 16.50 19.38 -17.96
C ALA A 581 16.71 20.86 -18.29
N VAL A 582 16.07 21.76 -17.52
CA VAL A 582 16.22 23.21 -17.67
C VAL A 582 17.66 23.65 -17.37
N GLN A 583 18.28 23.13 -16.31
CA GLN A 583 19.68 23.44 -15.98
C GLN A 583 20.66 22.99 -17.07
N LYS A 584 20.35 21.91 -17.78
CA LYS A 584 21.11 21.43 -18.95
C LYS A 584 20.78 22.17 -20.25
N GLY A 585 19.87 23.14 -20.23
CA GLY A 585 19.48 23.92 -21.41
C GLY A 585 18.63 23.16 -22.43
N MET A 586 18.02 22.03 -22.02
CA MET A 586 17.17 21.22 -22.89
C MET A 586 15.82 21.89 -23.12
N GLY A 587 15.27 21.74 -24.33
CA GLY A 587 13.93 22.21 -24.65
C GLY A 587 12.87 21.30 -24.05
N ILE A 588 12.19 21.73 -22.99
CA ILE A 588 11.13 20.95 -22.31
C ILE A 588 9.70 21.36 -22.68
N HIS A 589 9.54 22.44 -23.46
CA HIS A 589 8.23 22.95 -23.84
C HIS A 589 7.86 22.50 -25.25
N TRP A 590 6.69 21.90 -25.38
CA TRP A 590 6.13 21.33 -26.59
C TRP A 590 4.81 21.99 -26.94
N ASP A 591 4.63 22.33 -28.21
CA ASP A 591 3.35 22.73 -28.79
C ASP A 591 2.60 21.47 -29.25
N PHE A 592 1.41 21.27 -28.68
CA PHE A 592 0.56 20.13 -28.95
C PHE A 592 -0.91 20.55 -29.07
N THR A 593 -1.58 19.98 -30.08
CA THR A 593 -3.04 19.99 -30.27
C THR A 593 -3.45 18.60 -30.76
N GLN A 594 -4.64 18.12 -30.37
CA GLN A 594 -5.11 16.80 -30.79
C GLN A 594 -5.03 16.60 -32.30
N GLY A 595 -4.50 15.45 -32.73
CA GLY A 595 -4.40 15.05 -34.13
C GLY A 595 -3.38 15.84 -34.95
N LYS A 596 -2.46 16.58 -34.30
CA LYS A 596 -1.37 17.33 -34.97
C LYS A 596 0.01 16.86 -34.51
N GLU A 597 1.04 17.45 -35.11
CA GLU A 597 2.43 17.26 -34.73
C GLU A 597 2.70 17.70 -33.29
N LEU A 598 3.62 17.00 -32.62
CA LEU A 598 4.14 17.37 -31.31
C LEU A 598 5.49 18.04 -31.49
N LYS A 599 5.54 19.36 -31.32
CA LYS A 599 6.69 20.18 -31.75
C LYS A 599 7.38 20.87 -30.58
N ASN A 600 8.69 20.72 -30.47
CA ASN A 600 9.47 21.41 -29.46
C ASN A 600 9.58 22.91 -29.76
N ARG A 601 9.30 23.76 -28.78
CA ARG A 601 9.30 25.23 -28.94
C ARG A 601 10.69 25.80 -29.17
N GLN A 602 11.73 25.22 -28.56
CA GLN A 602 13.10 25.73 -28.62
C GLN A 602 13.79 25.26 -29.90
N THR A 603 13.82 23.95 -30.13
CA THR A 603 14.60 23.35 -31.23
C THR A 603 13.84 23.34 -32.57
N LYS A 604 12.51 23.58 -32.53
CA LYS A 604 11.60 23.50 -33.68
C LYS A 604 11.52 22.12 -34.33
N ARG A 605 12.04 21.09 -33.67
CA ARG A 605 11.96 19.67 -34.05
C ARG A 605 10.67 19.05 -33.54
N CYS A 606 10.26 17.91 -34.11
CA CYS A 606 9.09 17.18 -33.68
C CYS A 606 9.46 15.82 -33.09
N LEU A 607 8.63 15.36 -32.15
CA LEU A 607 8.67 13.98 -31.69
C LEU A 607 7.99 13.10 -32.74
N GLU A 608 8.72 12.12 -33.24
CA GLU A 608 8.34 11.25 -34.35
C GLU A 608 8.61 9.79 -33.96
N ILE A 609 7.98 8.85 -34.66
CA ILE A 609 8.30 7.43 -34.58
C ILE A 609 8.95 6.98 -35.89
N GLN A 610 10.16 6.42 -35.78
CA GLN A 610 10.85 5.75 -36.88
C GLN A 610 11.29 4.35 -36.47
N LYS A 611 10.96 3.34 -37.29
CA LYS A 611 11.30 1.93 -37.03
C LYS A 611 10.94 1.49 -35.59
N GLN A 612 9.76 1.90 -35.12
CA GLN A 612 9.24 1.65 -33.76
C GLN A 612 10.10 2.24 -32.63
N LYS A 613 10.86 3.30 -32.89
CA LYS A 613 11.61 4.06 -31.88
C LYS A 613 11.15 5.50 -31.87
N LEU A 614 11.08 6.09 -30.68
CA LEU A 614 10.89 7.53 -30.55
C LEU A 614 12.16 8.23 -31.02
N VAL A 615 11.99 9.26 -31.85
CA VAL A 615 13.07 10.12 -32.32
C VAL A 615 12.63 11.58 -32.29
N VAL A 616 13.59 12.49 -32.19
CA VAL A 616 13.36 13.94 -32.31
C VAL A 616 14.10 14.48 -33.52
N GLU A 617 13.35 14.94 -34.52
CA GLU A 617 13.90 15.31 -35.82
C GLU A 617 13.06 16.38 -36.53
N LYS A 618 13.36 16.64 -37.81
CA LYS A 618 12.55 17.56 -38.63
C LYS A 618 11.13 17.00 -38.76
N CYS A 619 10.14 17.84 -38.47
CA CYS A 619 8.73 17.47 -38.51
C CYS A 619 8.32 16.87 -39.87
N THR A 620 7.81 15.64 -39.83
CA THR A 620 7.26 14.92 -40.99
C THR A 620 5.74 15.02 -41.07
N GLY A 621 5.12 15.51 -39.98
CA GLY A 621 3.67 15.68 -39.86
C GLY A 621 2.96 14.51 -39.19
N GLN A 622 3.68 13.65 -38.45
CA GLN A 622 3.04 12.61 -37.66
C GLN A 622 2.11 13.23 -36.61
N LYS A 623 0.99 12.56 -36.37
CA LYS A 623 -0.11 13.07 -35.55
C LYS A 623 -0.17 12.34 -34.23
N TRP A 624 -0.39 13.09 -33.16
CA TRP A 624 -0.49 12.57 -31.80
C TRP A 624 -1.87 12.83 -31.19
N GLU A 625 -2.34 11.90 -30.37
CA GLU A 625 -3.56 12.03 -29.55
C GLU A 625 -3.27 11.61 -28.12
N ILE A 626 -3.96 12.23 -27.16
CA ILE A 626 -3.90 11.85 -25.74
C ILE A 626 -5.30 11.49 -25.25
N GLN A 627 -5.39 10.47 -24.40
CA GLN A 627 -6.65 9.80 -24.09
C GLN A 627 -7.73 10.69 -23.45
N ASN A 628 -7.38 11.50 -22.43
CA ASN A 628 -8.35 12.24 -21.62
C ASN A 628 -8.09 13.75 -21.71
N ILE A 629 -9.11 14.53 -22.08
CA ILE A 629 -9.03 16.00 -22.20
C ILE A 629 -9.78 16.64 -21.02
N ILE A 630 -9.10 17.50 -20.27
CA ILE A 630 -9.67 18.27 -19.15
C ILE A 630 -10.25 19.59 -19.66
N LYS A 631 -9.46 20.33 -20.43
CA LYS A 631 -9.80 21.62 -21.04
C LYS A 631 -9.43 21.59 -22.52
N PRO A 632 -10.18 22.22 -23.43
CA PRO A 632 -9.78 22.36 -24.83
C PRO A 632 -8.49 23.18 -24.97
N PHE A 633 -7.63 22.82 -25.93
CA PHE A 633 -6.40 23.52 -26.27
C PHE A 633 -6.03 23.34 -27.75
#